data_AF-A0A318TBG2-F1
#
_entry.id   AF-A0A318TBG2-F1
#
_cell.length_a   1.000
_cell.length_b   1.000
_cell.length_c   1.000
_cell.angle_alpha   90.00
_cell.angle_beta   90.00
_cell.angle_gamma   90.00
#
_symmetry.space_group_name_H-M   'P 1'
#
loop_
_entity.id
_entity.type
_entity.pdbx_description
1 polymer ?
#
loop_
_entity_poly.entity_id
_entity_poly.type
_entity_poly.pdbx_seq_one_letter_code
_entity_poly.pdbx_strand_id
1 'polypeptide(L)'
;MNPWRAAIAGAKTADMSTIAFDPSALTRIADFAGTLTELHRTGRHRLVDDDQIDRAFDAVCRSIWGYTIDDVSDELFSAEDHAWLDALDEARARIFAAEQGFDLIDDDGMLTDWWGFCWMILAEKRGLLTPDNRAAARAALEDHYLATPHVIGVVRMR
;
A
#
# COMPACT_ATOMS: atom_id res chain seq x y z
N MET A 1 -15.72 2.43 -17.53
CA MET A 1 -16.76 2.89 -16.58
C MET A 1 -16.36 2.32 -15.22
N ASN A 2 -15.74 3.13 -14.37
CA ASN A 2 -15.09 2.65 -13.14
C ASN A 2 -16.14 2.21 -12.10
N PRO A 3 -16.03 0.99 -11.53
CA PRO A 3 -17.07 0.41 -10.68
C PRO A 3 -17.31 1.15 -9.35
N TRP A 4 -16.35 1.96 -8.88
CA TRP A 4 -16.48 2.69 -7.61
C TRP A 4 -17.37 3.94 -7.67
N ARG A 5 -17.61 4.52 -8.87
CA ARG A 5 -18.47 5.71 -9.03
C ARG A 5 -19.94 5.41 -8.72
N ALA A 6 -20.38 4.17 -8.88
CA ALA A 6 -21.74 3.75 -8.54
C ALA A 6 -21.96 3.65 -7.02
N ALA A 7 -20.91 3.31 -6.25
CA ALA A 7 -21.01 3.16 -4.79
C ALA A 7 -21.23 4.50 -4.08
N ILE A 8 -20.65 5.59 -4.57
CA ILE A 8 -20.72 6.91 -3.91
C ILE A 8 -21.98 7.70 -4.32
N ALA A 9 -22.50 7.50 -5.54
CA ALA A 9 -23.65 8.24 -6.05
C ALA A 9 -25.02 7.60 -5.71
N GLY A 10 -25.06 6.31 -5.33
CA GLY A 10 -26.30 5.58 -5.02
C GLY A 10 -26.69 5.57 -3.53
N ALA A 11 -25.83 6.08 -2.64
CA ALA A 11 -25.95 5.94 -1.18
C ALA A 11 -26.99 6.88 -0.51
N LYS A 12 -28.11 7.17 -1.18
CA LYS A 12 -29.18 7.99 -0.57
C LYS A 12 -30.52 7.30 -0.33
N THR A 13 -30.78 6.07 -0.79
CA THR A 13 -32.12 5.48 -0.60
C THR A 13 -32.23 3.94 -0.59
N ALA A 14 -31.17 3.16 -0.36
CA ALA A 14 -31.31 1.71 -0.18
C ALA A 14 -30.67 1.23 1.12
N ASP A 15 -31.53 0.59 1.92
CA ASP A 15 -31.28 -0.27 3.08
C ASP A 15 -29.80 -0.63 3.34
N MET A 16 -29.25 -0.11 4.43
CA MET A 16 -27.92 -0.45 4.95
C MET A 16 -27.93 -1.89 5.48
N SER A 17 -27.98 -2.88 4.58
CA SER A 17 -27.55 -4.23 4.96
C SER A 17 -26.07 -4.12 5.31
N THR A 18 -25.74 -4.26 6.60
CA THR A 18 -24.36 -4.36 7.06
C THR A 18 -23.66 -5.42 6.22
N ILE A 19 -22.74 -5.00 5.36
CA ILE A 19 -21.85 -5.94 4.66
C ILE A 19 -20.96 -6.53 5.75
N ALA A 20 -21.40 -7.64 6.34
CA ALA A 20 -20.61 -8.42 7.27
C ALA A 20 -19.61 -9.20 6.43
N PHE A 21 -18.42 -8.64 6.24
CA PHE A 21 -17.29 -9.41 5.73
C PHE A 21 -16.93 -10.47 6.75
N ASP A 22 -16.80 -11.71 6.32
CA ASP A 22 -16.26 -12.78 7.16
C ASP A 22 -14.77 -12.49 7.43
N PRO A 23 -14.37 -12.11 8.65
CA PRO A 23 -12.99 -11.74 8.94
C PRO A 23 -12.03 -12.92 8.73
N SER A 24 -12.51 -14.16 8.76
CA SER A 24 -11.69 -15.34 8.51
C SER A 24 -11.35 -15.55 7.02
N ALA A 25 -12.05 -14.85 6.12
CA ALA A 25 -11.79 -14.88 4.68
C ALA A 25 -10.85 -13.76 4.21
N LEU A 26 -10.51 -12.80 5.08
CA LEU A 26 -9.64 -11.68 4.76
C LEU A 26 -8.18 -12.00 5.05
N THR A 27 -7.28 -11.53 4.18
CA THR A 27 -5.84 -11.52 4.48
C THR A 27 -5.59 -10.41 5.50
N ARG A 28 -5.32 -10.77 6.75
CA ARG A 28 -4.97 -9.80 7.80
C ARG A 28 -3.54 -9.32 7.59
N ILE A 29 -3.38 -8.06 7.21
CA ILE A 29 -2.04 -7.47 6.97
C ILE A 29 -1.23 -7.44 8.28
N ALA A 30 -1.91 -7.30 9.42
CA ALA A 30 -1.31 -7.35 10.75
C ALA A 30 -0.49 -8.61 11.01
N ASP A 31 -0.88 -9.76 10.44
CA ASP A 31 -0.17 -11.05 10.62
C ASP A 31 1.26 -11.01 10.05
N PHE A 32 1.53 -10.09 9.12
CA PHE A 32 2.84 -9.87 8.52
C PHE A 32 3.58 -8.65 9.10
N ALA A 33 2.85 -7.74 9.77
CA ALA A 33 3.33 -6.42 10.16
C ALA A 33 3.91 -6.32 11.58
N GLY A 34 4.07 -7.44 12.30
CA GLY A 34 4.49 -7.43 13.71
C GLY A 34 5.77 -6.62 14.01
N THR A 35 6.81 -6.74 13.17
CA THR A 35 8.04 -5.94 13.32
C THR A 35 7.79 -4.45 13.07
N LEU A 36 7.02 -4.13 12.02
CA LEU A 36 6.68 -2.75 11.67
C LEU A 36 5.86 -2.07 12.78
N THR A 37 4.85 -2.77 13.30
CA THR A 37 4.05 -2.31 14.45
C THR A 37 4.91 -2.05 15.68
N GLU A 38 5.87 -2.93 15.99
CA GLU A 38 6.77 -2.75 17.13
C GLU A 38 7.73 -1.57 16.94
N LEU A 39 8.23 -1.36 15.71
CA LEU A 39 9.07 -0.20 15.40
C LEU A 39 8.28 1.10 15.55
N HIS A 40 7.04 1.18 15.06
CA HIS A 40 6.18 2.34 15.26
C HIS A 40 5.87 2.59 16.73
N ARG A 41 5.53 1.55 17.49
CA ARG A 41 5.30 1.64 18.94
C ARG A 41 6.53 2.19 19.65
N THR A 42 7.70 1.66 19.31
CA THR A 42 9.00 2.10 19.82
C THR A 42 9.31 3.56 19.44
N GLY A 43 9.01 3.95 18.20
CA GLY A 43 9.20 5.29 17.65
C GLY A 43 8.48 6.40 18.45
N ARG A 44 7.40 6.06 19.15
CA ARG A 44 6.69 6.98 20.06
C ARG A 44 7.52 7.38 21.28
N HIS A 45 8.54 6.59 21.63
CA HIS A 45 9.31 6.76 22.87
C HIS A 45 10.79 7.01 22.63
N ARG A 46 11.33 6.61 21.47
CA ARG A 46 12.72 6.84 21.09
C ARG A 46 12.83 7.08 19.60
N LEU A 47 13.92 7.72 19.18
CA LEU A 47 14.25 7.84 17.76
C LEU A 47 14.44 6.44 17.15
N VAL A 48 13.67 6.15 16.12
CA VAL A 48 13.85 5.01 15.23
C VAL A 48 14.31 5.58 13.89
N ASP A 49 15.27 4.90 13.27
CA ASP A 49 15.76 5.27 11.95
C ASP A 49 14.68 4.96 10.90
N ASP A 50 14.34 5.92 10.05
CA ASP A 50 13.29 5.77 9.04
C ASP A 50 13.60 4.59 8.10
N ASP A 51 14.88 4.36 7.78
CA ASP A 51 15.34 3.19 7.02
C ASP A 51 14.93 1.84 7.66
N GLN A 52 14.77 1.79 8.99
CA GLN A 52 14.28 0.58 9.66
C GLN A 52 12.79 0.38 9.43
N ILE A 53 12.01 1.46 9.46
CA ILE A 53 10.57 1.44 9.16
C ILE A 53 10.38 1.04 7.69
N ASP A 54 11.11 1.66 6.78
CA ASP A 54 11.02 1.38 5.34
C ASP A 54 11.34 -0.08 5.04
N ARG A 55 12.43 -0.62 5.60
CA ARG A 55 12.76 -2.05 5.45
C ARG A 55 11.69 -2.98 6.00
N ALA A 56 11.06 -2.62 7.12
CA ALA A 56 10.00 -3.42 7.71
C ALA A 56 8.71 -3.36 6.88
N PHE A 57 8.34 -2.18 6.40
CA PHE A 57 7.22 -1.99 5.47
C PHE A 57 7.43 -2.78 4.17
N ASP A 58 8.63 -2.71 3.60
CA ASP A 58 9.05 -3.51 2.44
C ASP A 58 8.91 -5.01 2.69
N ALA A 59 9.27 -5.48 3.89
CA ALA A 59 9.16 -6.89 4.26
C ALA A 59 7.69 -7.35 4.32
N VAL A 60 6.79 -6.50 4.82
CA VAL A 60 5.34 -6.76 4.78
C VAL A 60 4.87 -6.85 3.33
N CYS A 61 5.23 -5.87 2.51
CA CYS A 61 4.79 -5.82 1.11
C CYS A 61 5.27 -7.04 0.32
N ARG A 62 6.55 -7.43 0.48
CA ARG A 62 7.10 -8.63 -0.15
C ARG A 62 6.42 -9.91 0.33
N SER A 63 6.00 -9.97 1.60
CA SER A 63 5.35 -11.17 2.14
C SER A 63 3.95 -11.39 1.56
N ILE A 64 3.20 -10.31 1.34
CA ILE A 64 1.82 -10.37 0.85
C ILE A 64 1.78 -10.44 -0.67
N TRP A 65 2.50 -9.54 -1.35
CA TRP A 65 2.42 -9.38 -2.80
C TRP A 65 3.62 -9.93 -3.55
N GLY A 66 4.77 -10.12 -2.89
CA GLY A 66 6.03 -10.40 -3.56
C GLY A 66 6.64 -9.17 -4.24
N TYR A 67 6.10 -7.96 -4.00
CA TYR A 67 6.53 -6.66 -4.53
C TYR A 67 6.57 -5.61 -3.42
N THR A 68 7.30 -4.52 -3.64
CA THR A 68 7.31 -3.34 -2.76
C THR A 68 6.74 -2.11 -3.48
N ILE A 69 6.53 -1.02 -2.75
CA ILE A 69 6.07 0.25 -3.33
C ILE A 69 7.06 0.75 -4.41
N ASP A 70 8.37 0.56 -4.19
CA ASP A 70 9.43 0.94 -5.13
C ASP A 70 9.49 0.07 -6.40
N ASP A 71 8.80 -1.09 -6.42
CA ASP A 71 8.70 -1.91 -7.63
C ASP A 71 7.63 -1.40 -8.61
N VAL A 72 6.91 -0.32 -8.28
CA VAL A 72 5.86 0.26 -9.13
C VAL A 72 6.03 1.78 -9.15
N SER A 73 6.11 2.37 -10.35
CA SER A 73 6.15 3.83 -10.47
C SER A 73 4.79 4.44 -10.19
N ASP A 74 4.77 5.54 -9.43
CA ASP A 74 3.57 6.31 -9.14
C ASP A 74 2.88 6.84 -10.41
N GLU A 75 3.63 7.06 -11.50
CA GLU A 75 3.11 7.49 -12.80
C GLU A 75 2.21 6.45 -13.50
N LEU A 76 2.25 5.18 -13.05
CA LEU A 76 1.41 4.13 -13.59
C LEU A 76 -0.05 4.23 -13.10
N PHE A 77 -0.29 4.98 -12.04
CA PHE A 77 -1.63 5.31 -11.58
C PHE A 77 -2.24 6.42 -12.42
N SER A 78 -3.55 6.34 -12.64
CA SER A 78 -4.27 7.44 -13.29
C SER A 78 -4.47 8.59 -12.32
N ALA A 79 -4.66 9.82 -12.84
CA ALA A 79 -4.99 10.97 -12.00
C ALA A 79 -6.26 10.76 -11.14
N GLU A 80 -7.18 9.90 -11.59
CA GLU A 80 -8.36 9.51 -10.82
C GLU A 80 -8.00 8.59 -9.64
N ASP A 81 -7.02 7.70 -9.81
CA ASP A 81 -6.50 6.85 -8.74
C ASP A 81 -5.76 7.69 -7.68
N HIS A 82 -4.92 8.64 -8.10
CA HIS A 82 -4.25 9.57 -7.19
C HIS A 82 -5.23 10.41 -6.40
N ALA A 83 -6.19 11.05 -7.09
CA ALA A 83 -7.21 11.86 -6.42
C ALA A 83 -8.08 11.05 -5.44
N TRP A 84 -8.27 9.75 -5.72
CA TRP A 84 -8.96 8.85 -4.82
C TRP A 84 -8.11 8.50 -3.60
N LEU A 85 -6.83 8.15 -3.78
CA LEU A 85 -5.88 7.86 -2.70
C LEU A 85 -5.71 9.08 -1.77
N ASP A 86 -5.63 10.29 -2.32
CA ASP A 86 -5.52 11.54 -1.56
C ASP A 86 -6.77 11.84 -0.73
N ALA A 87 -7.93 11.31 -1.12
CA ALA A 87 -9.22 11.52 -0.46
C ALA A 87 -9.57 10.41 0.55
N LEU A 88 -8.66 9.46 0.81
CA LEU A 88 -8.85 8.40 1.77
C LEU A 88 -8.73 8.92 3.21
N ASP A 89 -9.69 8.52 4.03
CA ASP A 89 -9.60 8.50 5.48
C ASP A 89 -9.56 7.04 5.96
N GLU A 90 -9.26 6.81 7.24
CA GLU A 90 -9.14 5.45 7.80
C GLU A 90 -10.43 4.62 7.63
N ALA A 91 -11.60 5.25 7.72
CA ALA A 91 -12.88 4.57 7.59
C ALA A 91 -13.09 4.05 6.16
N ARG A 92 -12.80 4.89 5.16
CA ARG A 92 -12.86 4.52 3.74
C ARG A 92 -11.78 3.50 3.37
N ALA A 93 -10.58 3.66 3.92
CA ALA A 93 -9.47 2.72 3.72
C ALA A 93 -9.84 1.31 4.20
N ARG A 94 -10.44 1.21 5.40
CA ARG A 94 -10.90 -0.07 5.95
C ARG A 94 -11.95 -0.73 5.07
N ILE A 95 -12.96 0.01 4.61
CA ILE A 95 -14.02 -0.52 3.73
C ILE A 95 -13.41 -0.99 2.41
N PHE A 96 -12.57 -0.16 1.80
CA PHE A 96 -11.88 -0.49 0.55
C PHE A 96 -11.05 -1.77 0.69
N ALA A 97 -10.21 -1.86 1.72
CA ALA A 97 -9.38 -3.04 1.93
C ALA A 97 -10.22 -4.31 2.11
N ALA A 98 -11.29 -4.25 2.91
CA ALA A 98 -12.19 -5.38 3.14
C ALA A 98 -12.87 -5.85 1.84
N GLU A 99 -13.35 -4.90 1.01
CA GLU A 99 -13.90 -5.18 -0.31
C GLU A 99 -12.89 -5.87 -1.25
N GLN A 100 -11.59 -5.60 -1.05
CA GLN A 100 -10.51 -6.20 -1.83
C GLN A 100 -9.92 -7.49 -1.24
N GLY A 101 -10.45 -7.96 -0.11
CA GLY A 101 -10.04 -9.20 0.55
C GLY A 101 -8.94 -9.03 1.61
N PHE A 102 -8.74 -7.81 2.11
CA PHE A 102 -7.70 -7.48 3.11
C PHE A 102 -8.31 -6.89 4.39
N ASP A 103 -7.62 -7.08 5.51
CA ASP A 103 -7.95 -6.42 6.77
C ASP A 103 -6.77 -5.54 7.23
N LEU A 104 -7.08 -4.27 7.49
CA LEU A 104 -6.13 -3.23 7.94
C LEU A 104 -6.15 -3.02 9.46
N ILE A 105 -6.88 -3.87 10.19
CA ILE A 105 -7.04 -3.75 11.64
C ILE A 105 -6.22 -4.85 12.33
N ASP A 106 -5.36 -4.45 13.26
CA ASP A 106 -4.76 -5.34 14.24
C ASP A 106 -5.60 -5.38 15.54
N ASP A 107 -5.09 -6.05 16.57
CA ASP A 107 -5.80 -6.17 17.84
C ASP A 107 -5.88 -4.86 18.66
N ASP A 108 -4.97 -3.91 18.41
CA ASP A 108 -4.87 -2.57 19.01
C ASP A 108 -5.53 -1.47 18.16
N GLY A 109 -5.86 -1.73 16.89
CA GLY A 109 -6.60 -0.82 16.02
C GLY A 109 -6.10 -0.75 14.57
N MET A 110 -6.25 0.41 13.94
CA MET A 110 -5.80 0.62 12.55
C MET A 110 -4.28 0.52 12.46
N LEU A 111 -3.78 -0.22 11.47
CA LEU A 111 -2.35 -0.24 11.17
C LEU A 111 -1.83 1.16 10.85
N THR A 112 -0.65 1.51 11.35
CA THR A 112 -0.09 2.87 11.20
C THR A 112 0.17 3.24 9.74
N ASP A 113 0.69 2.31 8.94
CA ASP A 113 1.02 2.52 7.52
C ASP A 113 -0.14 2.17 6.57
N TRP A 114 -1.39 2.27 7.06
CA TRP A 114 -2.58 1.86 6.30
C TRP A 114 -2.66 2.45 4.90
N TRP A 115 -2.21 3.70 4.71
CA TRP A 115 -2.28 4.37 3.42
C TRP A 115 -1.37 3.70 2.39
N GLY A 116 -0.15 3.32 2.80
CA GLY A 116 0.78 2.56 1.95
C GLY A 116 0.21 1.19 1.58
N PHE A 117 -0.48 0.53 2.51
CA PHE A 117 -1.17 -0.73 2.19
C PHE A 117 -2.35 -0.52 1.23
N CYS A 118 -3.13 0.55 1.35
CA CYS A 118 -4.17 0.88 0.36
C CYS A 118 -3.58 1.11 -1.03
N TRP A 119 -2.41 1.76 -1.11
CA TRP A 119 -1.69 1.94 -2.36
C TRP A 119 -1.30 0.59 -2.98
N MET A 120 -0.73 -0.33 -2.18
CA MET A 120 -0.35 -1.67 -2.65
C MET A 120 -1.56 -2.51 -3.11
N ILE A 121 -2.66 -2.46 -2.36
CA ILE A 121 -3.92 -3.11 -2.76
C ILE A 121 -4.41 -2.53 -4.09
N LEU A 122 -4.38 -1.20 -4.26
CA LEU A 122 -4.78 -0.59 -5.51
C LEU A 122 -3.87 -1.00 -6.68
N ALA A 123 -2.55 -1.04 -6.47
CA ALA A 123 -1.58 -1.51 -7.45
C ALA A 123 -1.90 -2.94 -7.92
N GLU A 124 -2.21 -3.84 -6.98
CA GLU A 124 -2.62 -5.21 -7.26
C GLU A 124 -3.90 -5.25 -8.11
N LYS A 125 -4.94 -4.52 -7.69
CA LYS A 125 -6.24 -4.54 -8.39
C LYS A 125 -6.21 -3.87 -9.76
N ARG A 126 -5.26 -2.96 -9.99
CA ARG A 126 -4.95 -2.38 -11.30
C ARG A 126 -4.06 -3.27 -12.16
N GLY A 127 -3.55 -4.39 -11.63
CA GLY A 127 -2.66 -5.31 -12.34
C GLY A 127 -1.26 -4.73 -12.57
N LEU A 128 -0.82 -3.80 -11.72
CA LEU A 128 0.46 -3.11 -11.87
C LEU A 128 1.64 -3.89 -11.28
N LEU A 129 1.37 -4.88 -10.44
CA LEU A 129 2.39 -5.73 -9.80
C LEU A 129 2.92 -6.77 -10.79
N THR A 130 3.77 -6.33 -11.72
CA THR A 130 4.33 -7.18 -12.78
C THR A 130 5.85 -7.11 -12.82
N PRO A 131 6.53 -8.17 -13.30
CA PRO A 131 7.98 -8.13 -13.49
C PRO A 131 8.45 -6.99 -14.42
N ASP A 132 7.65 -6.67 -15.44
CA ASP A 132 7.97 -5.62 -16.42
C ASP A 132 7.89 -4.23 -15.79
N ASN A 133 6.83 -3.93 -15.04
CA ASN A 133 6.71 -2.65 -14.33
C ASN A 133 7.81 -2.50 -13.27
N ARG A 134 8.15 -3.58 -12.55
CA ARG A 134 9.30 -3.63 -11.64
C ARG A 134 10.61 -3.30 -12.36
N ALA A 135 10.85 -3.91 -13.52
CA ALA A 135 12.06 -3.65 -14.29
C ALA A 135 12.12 -2.21 -14.78
N ALA A 136 10.98 -1.65 -15.20
CA ALA A 136 10.86 -0.26 -15.63
C ALA A 136 11.08 0.73 -14.46
N ALA A 137 10.47 0.49 -13.30
CA ALA A 137 10.67 1.31 -12.11
C ALA A 137 12.14 1.35 -11.68
N ARG A 138 12.81 0.18 -11.69
CA ARG A 138 14.24 0.09 -11.40
C ARG A 138 15.11 0.82 -12.42
N ALA A 139 14.77 0.74 -13.71
CA ALA A 139 15.48 1.48 -14.75
C ALA A 139 15.34 2.99 -14.56
N ALA A 140 14.13 3.48 -14.29
CA ALA A 140 13.86 4.89 -14.04
C ALA A 140 14.63 5.42 -12.82
N LEU A 141 14.70 4.63 -11.74
CA LEU A 141 15.48 4.97 -10.55
C LEU A 141 16.99 5.04 -10.85
N GLU A 142 17.51 4.09 -11.62
CA GLU A 142 18.91 4.10 -12.04
C GLU A 142 19.23 5.33 -12.91
N ASP A 143 18.37 5.65 -13.88
CA ASP A 143 18.51 6.84 -14.72
C ASP A 143 18.51 8.13 -13.87
N HIS A 144 17.64 8.20 -12.86
CA HIS A 144 17.61 9.32 -11.92
C HIS A 144 18.93 9.47 -11.14
N TYR A 145 19.46 8.38 -10.59
CA TYR A 145 20.73 8.42 -9.87
C TYR A 145 21.91 8.76 -10.78
N LEU A 146 21.97 8.18 -11.98
CA LEU A 146 23.03 8.49 -12.95
C LEU A 146 22.97 9.94 -13.46
N ALA A 147 21.79 10.57 -13.45
CA ALA A 147 21.64 11.99 -13.74
C ALA A 147 22.15 12.91 -12.62
N THR A 148 22.39 12.37 -11.41
CA THR A 148 22.90 13.15 -10.27
C THR A 148 24.40 13.44 -10.44
N PRO A 149 24.84 14.71 -10.35
CA PRO A 149 26.25 15.05 -10.44
C PRO A 149 27.08 14.26 -9.42
N HIS A 150 28.24 13.76 -9.85
CA HIS A 150 29.18 12.96 -9.05
C HIS A 150 28.78 11.50 -8.77
N VAL A 151 27.68 11.00 -9.32
CA VAL A 151 27.39 9.55 -9.36
C VAL A 151 28.09 8.92 -10.57
N ILE A 152 28.92 7.90 -10.34
CA ILE A 152 29.70 7.20 -11.38
C ILE A 152 29.17 5.80 -11.71
N GLY A 153 28.16 5.33 -10.96
CA GLY A 153 27.53 4.04 -11.17
C GLY A 153 26.57 3.68 -10.05
N VAL A 154 25.57 2.86 -10.35
CA VAL A 154 24.59 2.32 -9.40
C VAL A 154 24.89 0.83 -9.18
N VAL A 155 25.10 0.43 -7.93
CA VAL A 155 25.36 -0.99 -7.59
C VAL A 155 24.03 -1.67 -7.30
N ARG A 156 23.74 -2.76 -8.02
CA ARG A 156 22.57 -3.60 -7.78
C ARG A 156 22.96 -4.79 -6.89
N MET A 157 22.33 -4.94 -5.73
CA MET A 157 22.34 -6.22 -5.01
C MET A 157 21.29 -7.14 -5.63
N ARG A 158 21.69 -8.40 -5.85
CA ARG A 158 20.91 -9.43 -6.54
C ARG A 158 20.15 -10.29 -5.55
#